data_AF-A0A2C7A7J5-F1
#
_entry.id   AF-A0A2C7A7J5-F1
#
_cell.length_a   1.000
_cell.length_b   1.000
_cell.length_c   1.000
_cell.angle_alpha   90.00
_cell.angle_beta   90.00
_cell.angle_gamma   90.00
#
_symmetry.space_group_name_H-M   'P 1'
#
loop_
_entity.id
_entity.type
_entity.pdbx_description
1 polymer ?
#
loop_
_entity_poly.entity_id
_entity_poly.type
_entity_poly.pdbx_seq_one_letter_code
_entity_poly.pdbx_strand_id
1 'polypeptide(L)'
;MRNGSRGCQRGAGRGADGTRREGCGAWLARRRSAILPEPKEERTGLVKRRRGQALPEAQAHSEGFRQTREARRSALVEDYLELIADLIEDGNEARQVDIAARLGVAQPTVAKMLSRLAEEGLVERRPYRGIFLTETGTRIAQASRERHEIVEAFLRSIGVSAETARIDAEGIEHHVSAETLEVFRRLAARRPS
;
A
#
# COMPACT_ATOMS: atom_id res chain seq x y z
N MET A 1 33.58 42.62 28.35
CA MET A 1 33.09 43.30 27.12
C MET A 1 31.67 42.81 26.83
N ARG A 2 30.91 43.60 26.06
CA ARG A 2 29.45 43.77 26.12
C ARG A 2 28.56 42.53 25.92
N ASN A 3 27.48 42.58 26.69
CA ASN A 3 26.19 41.91 26.61
C ASN A 3 25.48 42.16 25.26
N GLY A 4 24.72 41.20 24.73
CA GLY A 4 23.99 41.34 23.47
C GLY A 4 22.75 40.45 23.43
N SER A 5 21.66 40.96 23.98
CA SER A 5 20.36 40.30 24.10
C SER A 5 19.33 41.00 23.21
N ARG A 6 18.36 40.21 22.73
CA ARG A 6 17.02 40.58 22.22
C ARG A 6 16.92 41.25 20.85
N GLY A 7 15.94 40.77 20.07
CA GLY A 7 15.43 41.52 18.93
C GLY A 7 14.47 40.77 18.02
N CYS A 8 13.47 40.05 18.56
CA CYS A 8 12.34 39.57 17.75
C CYS A 8 11.47 40.78 17.37
N GLN A 9 11.69 41.31 16.17
CA GLN A 9 10.95 42.47 15.66
C GLN A 9 9.65 42.00 15.00
N ARG A 10 8.52 42.38 15.61
CA ARG A 10 7.18 42.27 15.04
C ARG A 10 7.00 43.39 14.01
N GLY A 11 6.97 43.03 12.73
CA GLY A 11 6.55 43.94 11.65
C GLY A 11 5.03 43.89 11.50
N ALA A 12 4.35 44.94 11.97
CA ALA A 12 2.95 45.20 11.66
C ALA A 12 2.88 45.90 10.28
N GLY A 13 2.68 45.11 9.22
CA GLY A 13 2.38 45.61 7.88
C GLY A 13 0.90 45.94 7.76
N ARG A 14 0.59 47.22 7.54
CA ARG A 14 -0.74 47.72 7.16
C ARG A 14 -0.96 47.43 5.68
N GLY A 15 -1.85 46.48 5.37
CA GLY A 15 -2.42 46.28 4.05
C GLY A 15 -3.78 46.97 3.98
N ALA A 16 -3.94 47.87 3.01
CA ALA A 16 -5.17 48.56 2.70
C ALA A 16 -6.09 47.63 1.90
N ASP A 17 -7.08 47.04 2.56
CA ASP A 17 -8.27 46.55 1.88
C ASP A 17 -9.48 46.71 2.82
N GLY A 18 -10.34 47.66 2.47
CA GLY A 18 -11.41 48.17 3.29
C GLY A 18 -12.63 47.24 3.29
N THR A 19 -12.55 46.14 4.04
CA THR A 19 -13.75 45.34 4.37
C THR A 19 -13.97 45.27 5.87
N ARG A 20 -15.10 45.86 6.30
CA ARG A 20 -15.59 45.90 7.69
C ARG A 20 -15.79 44.48 8.22
N ARG A 21 -15.12 44.16 9.33
CA ARG A 21 -15.52 43.07 10.22
C ARG A 21 -16.69 43.54 11.08
N GLU A 22 -17.89 43.02 10.84
CA GLU A 22 -19.00 43.21 11.76
C GLU A 22 -18.81 42.32 12.99
N GLY A 23 -18.84 42.98 14.14
CA GLY A 23 -18.63 42.39 15.45
C GLY A 23 -19.87 41.73 16.01
N CYS A 24 -19.63 40.67 16.78
CA CYS A 24 -20.58 40.09 17.72
C CYS A 24 -21.12 41.14 18.71
N GLY A 25 -22.44 41.13 18.92
CA GLY A 25 -23.03 41.46 20.22
C GLY A 25 -24.06 42.59 20.21
N ALA A 26 -25.34 42.23 20.01
CA ALA A 26 -26.47 42.89 20.65
C ALA A 26 -27.73 42.01 20.48
N TRP A 27 -28.70 42.18 21.38
CA TRP A 27 -30.06 41.60 21.42
C TRP A 27 -30.29 40.42 22.39
N LEU A 28 -29.98 40.65 23.67
CA LEU A 28 -30.85 40.18 24.75
C LEU A 28 -32.02 41.16 24.91
N ALA A 29 -33.25 40.69 24.64
CA ALA A 29 -34.51 40.98 25.37
C ALA A 29 -35.75 41.05 24.47
N ARG A 30 -36.47 39.91 24.34
CA ARG A 30 -37.91 39.83 24.69
C ARG A 30 -38.40 38.38 24.63
N ARG A 31 -38.70 37.81 25.80
CA ARG A 31 -39.59 36.64 25.94
C ARG A 31 -41.03 37.13 25.87
N ARG A 32 -41.85 36.56 25.00
CA ARG A 32 -43.23 36.15 25.33
C ARG A 32 -43.62 34.94 24.49
N SER A 33 -44.17 33.99 25.23
CA SER A 33 -44.60 32.63 24.89
C SER A 33 -45.26 32.47 23.52
N ALA A 34 -44.62 31.70 22.64
CA ALA A 34 -45.29 30.83 21.70
C ALA A 34 -44.70 29.44 21.95
N ILE A 35 -45.49 28.55 22.57
CA ILE A 35 -45.13 27.15 22.77
C ILE A 35 -45.13 26.53 21.36
N LEU A 36 -43.96 26.41 20.76
CA LEU A 36 -43.76 25.55 19.61
C LEU A 36 -43.81 24.10 20.11
N PRO A 37 -44.52 23.19 19.44
CA PRO A 37 -44.48 21.78 19.81
C PRO A 37 -43.03 21.28 19.64
N GLU A 38 -42.53 20.60 20.69
CA GLU A 38 -41.25 19.89 20.65
C GLU A 38 -41.20 18.99 19.39
N PRO A 39 -40.12 19.06 18.58
CA PRO A 39 -39.95 18.15 17.48
C PRO A 39 -39.82 16.75 18.08
N LYS A 40 -40.70 15.82 17.68
CA LYS A 40 -40.52 14.41 18.03
C LYS A 40 -39.14 14.02 17.51
N GLU A 41 -38.23 13.65 18.41
CA GLU A 41 -36.97 13.01 18.08
C GLU A 41 -37.27 11.70 17.34
N GLU A 42 -37.50 11.78 16.03
CA GLU A 42 -37.17 10.67 15.16
C GLU A 42 -35.65 10.55 15.17
N ARG A 43 -35.17 9.61 15.98
CA ARG A 43 -33.79 9.12 15.95
C ARG A 43 -33.48 8.59 14.56
N THR A 44 -33.14 9.49 13.64
CA THR A 44 -32.70 9.18 12.29
C THR A 44 -31.30 8.58 12.35
N GLY A 45 -31.22 7.29 12.06
CA GLY A 45 -30.06 6.73 11.37
C GLY A 45 -28.99 6.05 12.24
N LEU A 46 -29.36 5.27 13.25
CA LEU A 46 -28.56 4.09 13.56
C LEU A 46 -28.44 3.29 12.26
N VAL A 47 -27.21 3.07 11.75
CA VAL A 47 -26.95 2.20 10.59
C VAL A 47 -27.75 0.92 10.81
N LYS A 48 -28.88 0.79 10.10
CA LYS A 48 -29.67 -0.44 10.12
C LYS A 48 -28.72 -1.49 9.58
N ARG A 49 -28.13 -2.32 10.46
CA ARG A 49 -27.64 -3.66 10.07
C ARG A 49 -28.73 -4.18 9.14
N ARG A 50 -28.39 -4.48 7.88
CA ARG A 50 -29.34 -5.06 6.93
C ARG A 50 -29.94 -6.30 7.60
N ARG A 51 -31.12 -6.15 8.22
CA ARG A 51 -31.87 -7.28 8.77
C ARG A 51 -32.24 -8.11 7.56
N GLY A 52 -31.63 -9.29 7.43
CA GLY A 52 -31.98 -10.23 6.36
C GLY A 52 -30.82 -10.84 5.58
N GLN A 53 -29.56 -10.45 5.81
CA GLN A 53 -28.44 -11.28 5.34
C GLN A 53 -28.01 -12.19 6.48
N ALA A 54 -28.47 -13.45 6.43
CA ALA A 54 -27.91 -14.49 7.28
C ALA A 54 -26.40 -14.57 7.03
N LEU A 55 -25.62 -14.81 8.09
CA LEU A 55 -24.19 -15.09 7.91
C LEU A 55 -24.07 -16.29 6.95
N PRO A 56 -23.19 -16.24 5.94
CA PRO A 56 -22.93 -17.39 5.10
C PRO A 56 -22.58 -18.60 5.96
N GLU A 57 -22.86 -19.81 5.46
CA GLU A 57 -22.44 -21.04 6.12
C GLU A 57 -20.97 -20.97 6.49
N ALA A 58 -20.62 -21.48 7.68
CA ALA A 58 -19.27 -21.33 8.24
C ALA A 58 -18.17 -21.80 7.27
N GLN A 59 -18.47 -22.83 6.48
CA GLN A 59 -17.57 -23.33 5.44
C GLN A 59 -17.35 -22.31 4.33
N ALA A 60 -18.41 -21.83 3.66
CA ALA A 60 -18.31 -20.81 2.61
C ALA A 60 -17.66 -19.51 3.11
N HIS A 61 -17.95 -19.10 4.34
CA HIS A 61 -17.33 -17.94 4.98
C HIS A 61 -15.83 -18.16 5.21
N SER A 62 -15.41 -19.36 5.63
CA SER A 62 -14.01 -19.70 5.86
C SER A 62 -13.20 -19.86 4.56
N GLU A 63 -13.83 -20.34 3.48
CA GLU A 63 -13.18 -20.57 2.19
C GLU A 63 -12.72 -19.26 1.54
N GLY A 64 -13.55 -18.21 1.57
CA GLY A 64 -13.17 -16.89 1.04
C GLY A 64 -11.99 -16.28 1.79
N PHE A 65 -11.97 -16.39 3.13
CA PHE A 65 -10.82 -15.95 3.92
C PHE A 65 -9.57 -16.79 3.65
N ARG A 66 -9.73 -18.10 3.42
CA ARG A 66 -8.62 -19.00 3.10
C ARG A 66 -7.97 -18.62 1.78
N GLN A 67 -8.77 -18.43 0.73
CA GLN A 67 -8.28 -18.03 -0.59
C GLN A 67 -7.49 -16.71 -0.54
N THR A 68 -8.04 -15.71 0.16
CA THR A 68 -7.37 -14.40 0.32
C THR A 68 -6.03 -14.54 1.04
N ARG A 69 -5.95 -15.37 2.09
CA ARG A 69 -4.70 -15.63 2.80
C ARG A 69 -3.69 -16.40 1.97
N GLU A 70 -4.14 -17.37 1.18
CA GLU A 70 -3.28 -18.14 0.27
C GLU A 70 -2.69 -17.22 -0.80
N ALA A 71 -3.49 -16.38 -1.47
CA ALA A 71 -3.03 -15.41 -2.46
C ALA A 71 -1.99 -14.43 -1.89
N ARG A 72 -2.30 -13.83 -0.72
CA ARG A 72 -1.35 -12.93 -0.03
C ARG A 72 -0.04 -13.63 0.32
N ARG A 73 -0.12 -14.90 0.71
CA ARG A 73 1.05 -15.69 1.08
C ARG A 73 1.90 -16.03 -0.14
N SER A 74 1.28 -16.31 -1.29
CA SER A 74 1.99 -16.54 -2.56
C SER A 74 2.70 -15.27 -3.02
N ALA A 75 2.01 -14.12 -3.02
CA ALA A 75 2.62 -12.83 -3.34
C ALA A 75 3.86 -12.56 -2.46
N LEU A 76 3.75 -12.75 -1.14
CA LEU A 76 4.90 -12.61 -0.22
C LEU A 76 6.03 -13.61 -0.48
N VAL A 77 5.75 -14.80 -1.04
CA VAL A 77 6.81 -15.73 -1.44
C VAL A 77 7.51 -15.20 -2.67
N GLU A 78 6.75 -14.77 -3.68
CA GLU A 78 7.25 -14.21 -4.93
C GLU A 78 8.13 -12.98 -4.68
N ASP A 79 7.67 -12.02 -3.86
CA ASP A 79 8.44 -10.81 -3.45
C ASP A 79 9.80 -11.17 -2.85
N TYR A 80 9.86 -12.22 -2.00
CA TYR A 80 11.11 -12.64 -1.38
C TYR A 80 12.06 -13.27 -2.39
N LEU A 81 11.54 -14.11 -3.29
CA LEU A 81 12.36 -14.82 -4.26
C LEU A 81 12.91 -13.87 -5.31
N GLU A 82 12.10 -12.93 -5.77
CA GLU A 82 12.52 -11.86 -6.68
C GLU A 82 13.60 -11.00 -6.03
N LEU A 83 13.38 -10.48 -4.82
CA LEU A 83 14.39 -9.70 -4.12
C LEU A 83 15.72 -10.45 -3.91
N ILE A 84 15.66 -11.76 -3.63
CA ILE A 84 16.87 -12.58 -3.50
C ILE A 84 17.58 -12.71 -4.85
N ALA A 85 16.84 -12.90 -5.95
CA ALA A 85 17.41 -12.93 -7.31
C ALA A 85 18.12 -11.60 -7.60
N ASP A 86 17.48 -10.47 -7.33
CA ASP A 86 18.00 -9.13 -7.58
C ASP A 86 19.31 -8.87 -6.84
N LEU A 87 19.36 -9.23 -5.56
CA LEU A 87 20.57 -9.10 -4.77
C LEU A 87 21.72 -9.92 -5.35
N ILE A 88 21.45 -11.13 -5.84
CA ILE A 88 22.45 -12.01 -6.44
C ILE A 88 22.92 -11.45 -7.80
N GLU A 89 22.01 -10.96 -8.63
CA GLU A 89 22.31 -10.38 -9.95
C GLU A 89 23.12 -9.08 -9.84
N ASP A 90 22.84 -8.27 -8.82
CA ASP A 90 23.56 -7.02 -8.52
C ASP A 90 24.98 -7.26 -7.95
N GLY A 91 25.46 -8.51 -8.01
CA GLY A 91 26.79 -8.92 -7.57
C GLY A 91 26.97 -9.04 -6.06
N ASN A 92 25.88 -8.92 -5.30
CA ASN A 92 25.88 -9.05 -3.84
C ASN A 92 25.52 -10.49 -3.41
N GLU A 93 25.92 -10.85 -2.20
CA GLU A 93 25.33 -12.01 -1.54
C GLU A 93 23.97 -11.59 -0.98
N ALA A 94 22.91 -12.38 -1.21
CA ALA A 94 21.64 -12.11 -0.55
C ALA A 94 21.77 -12.38 0.95
N ARG A 95 21.91 -11.32 1.76
CA ARG A 95 22.00 -11.41 3.21
C ARG A 95 20.69 -11.05 3.86
N GLN A 96 20.38 -11.70 4.98
CA GLN A 96 19.16 -11.45 5.74
C GLN A 96 18.99 -9.97 6.15
N VAL A 97 20.09 -9.28 6.44
CA VAL A 97 20.08 -7.85 6.82
C VAL A 97 19.64 -6.96 5.66
N ASP A 98 20.10 -7.27 4.45
CA ASP A 98 19.79 -6.51 3.24
C ASP A 98 18.35 -6.77 2.79
N ILE A 99 17.92 -8.04 2.87
CA ILE A 99 16.52 -8.43 2.62
C ILE A 99 15.58 -7.70 3.58
N ALA A 100 15.91 -7.66 4.88
CA ALA A 100 15.11 -6.97 5.89
C ALA A 100 15.00 -5.45 5.62
N ALA A 101 16.13 -4.81 5.27
CA ALA A 101 16.16 -3.39 4.95
C ALA A 101 15.32 -3.06 3.71
N ARG A 102 15.45 -3.86 2.64
CA ARG A 102 14.75 -3.62 1.37
C ARG A 102 13.26 -3.92 1.43
N LEU A 103 12.84 -4.93 2.19
CA LEU A 103 11.42 -5.22 2.43
C LEU A 103 10.78 -4.35 3.52
N GLY A 104 11.56 -3.55 4.25
CA GLY A 104 11.05 -2.71 5.34
C GLY A 104 10.48 -3.50 6.53
N VAL A 105 11.00 -4.71 6.78
CA VAL A 105 10.53 -5.60 7.86
C VAL A 105 11.65 -5.96 8.83
N ALA A 106 11.28 -6.36 10.05
CA ALA A 106 12.26 -6.75 11.06
C ALA A 106 13.01 -8.04 10.67
N GLN A 107 14.30 -8.12 10.99
CA GLN A 107 15.13 -9.31 10.69
C GLN A 107 14.55 -10.64 11.20
N PRO A 108 13.91 -10.73 12.39
CA PRO A 108 13.27 -11.98 12.82
C PRO A 108 12.13 -12.44 11.91
N THR A 109 11.39 -11.49 11.30
CA THR A 109 10.35 -11.80 10.31
C THR A 109 10.97 -12.43 9.06
N VAL A 110 12.06 -11.85 8.56
CA VAL A 110 12.82 -12.41 7.43
C VAL A 110 13.38 -13.78 7.78
N ALA A 111 13.96 -13.97 8.97
CA ALA A 111 14.49 -15.26 9.42
C ALA A 111 13.43 -16.36 9.34
N LYS A 112 12.23 -16.07 9.86
CA LYS A 112 11.09 -16.99 9.84
C LYS A 112 10.66 -17.32 8.41
N MET A 113 10.57 -16.32 7.54
CA MET A 113 10.18 -16.53 6.14
C MET A 113 11.24 -17.35 5.39
N LEU A 114 12.52 -17.02 5.53
CA LEU A 114 13.62 -17.76 4.91
C LEU A 114 13.68 -19.22 5.39
N SER A 115 13.33 -19.50 6.65
CA SER A 115 13.32 -20.89 7.15
C SER A 115 12.23 -21.68 6.46
N ARG A 116 11.05 -21.08 6.31
CA ARG A 116 9.94 -21.68 5.58
C ARG A 116 10.25 -21.88 4.09
N LEU A 117 10.86 -20.90 3.42
CA LEU A 117 11.27 -21.04 2.02
C LEU A 117 12.29 -22.18 1.84
N ALA A 118 13.16 -22.40 2.83
CA ALA A 118 14.11 -23.50 2.82
C ALA A 118 13.41 -24.86 3.02
N GLU A 119 12.44 -24.94 3.94
CA GLU A 119 11.58 -26.12 4.13
C GLU A 119 10.77 -26.45 2.87
N GLU A 120 10.34 -25.43 2.11
CA GLU A 120 9.64 -25.57 0.83
C GLU A 120 10.60 -25.83 -0.36
N GLY A 121 11.92 -25.88 -0.12
CA GLY A 121 12.93 -26.18 -1.15
C GLY A 121 13.12 -25.07 -2.18
N LEU A 122 12.76 -23.83 -1.85
CA LEU A 122 12.85 -22.66 -2.74
C LEU A 122 14.16 -21.90 -2.57
N VAL A 123 14.76 -21.95 -1.38
CA VAL A 123 16.04 -21.33 -1.08
C VAL A 123 16.95 -22.29 -0.33
N GLU A 124 18.26 -22.03 -0.42
CA GLU A 124 19.28 -22.72 0.36
C GLU A 124 20.15 -21.70 1.10
N ARG A 125 20.45 -21.99 2.37
CA ARG A 125 21.35 -21.17 3.19
C ARG A 125 22.73 -21.80 3.17
N ARG A 126 23.75 -21.02 2.79
CA ARG A 126 25.14 -21.49 2.79
C ARG A 126 25.92 -20.77 3.89
N PRO A 127 26.61 -21.50 4.79
CA PRO A 127 27.45 -20.88 5.81
C PRO A 127 28.42 -19.87 5.19
N TYR A 128 28.48 -18.67 5.77
CA TYR A 128 29.36 -17.58 5.34
C TYR A 128 29.16 -17.03 3.92
N ARG A 129 28.13 -17.48 3.19
CA ARG A 129 27.89 -17.14 1.77
C ARG A 129 26.51 -16.53 1.49
N GLY A 130 25.62 -16.51 2.48
CA GLY A 130 24.28 -15.93 2.38
C GLY A 130 23.19 -16.92 1.97
N ILE A 131 22.13 -16.38 1.37
CA ILE A 131 20.96 -17.11 0.86
C ILE A 131 21.08 -17.24 -0.67
N PHE A 132 20.75 -18.41 -1.21
CA PHE A 132 20.70 -18.67 -2.64
C PHE A 132 19.34 -19.25 -3.03
N LEU A 133 18.91 -19.00 -4.27
CA LEU A 133 17.75 -19.64 -4.85
C LEU A 133 18.09 -21.07 -5.28
N THR A 134 17.18 -22.00 -5.05
CA THR A 134 17.21 -23.30 -5.74
C THR A 134 16.71 -23.12 -7.17
N GLU A 135 16.86 -24.13 -8.02
CA GLU A 135 16.30 -24.10 -9.39
C GLU A 135 14.79 -23.82 -9.40
N THR A 136 14.04 -24.35 -8.43
CA THR A 136 12.61 -24.06 -8.30
C THR A 136 12.37 -22.62 -7.85
N GLY A 137 13.13 -22.11 -6.88
CA GLY A 137 13.05 -20.71 -6.45
C GLY A 137 13.36 -19.74 -7.59
N THR A 138 14.39 -20.02 -8.38
CA THR A 138 14.78 -19.22 -9.55
C THR A 138 13.67 -19.14 -10.58
N ARG A 139 13.01 -20.27 -10.90
CA ARG A 139 11.89 -20.27 -11.86
C ARG A 139 10.72 -19.42 -11.39
N ILE A 140 10.41 -19.44 -10.10
CA ILE A 140 9.33 -18.62 -9.53
C ILE A 140 9.72 -17.14 -9.55
N ALA A 141 10.94 -16.80 -9.14
CA ALA A 141 11.44 -15.42 -9.19
C ALA A 141 11.39 -14.85 -10.62
N GLN A 142 11.85 -15.63 -11.61
CA GLN A 142 11.81 -15.23 -13.02
C GLN A 142 10.38 -15.04 -13.53
N ALA A 143 9.45 -15.92 -13.15
CA ALA A 143 8.04 -15.77 -13.51
C ALA A 143 7.40 -14.53 -12.87
N SER A 144 7.74 -14.21 -11.62
CA SER A 144 7.32 -12.97 -10.93
C SER A 144 7.80 -11.74 -11.70
N ARG A 145 9.11 -11.68 -11.96
CA ARG A 145 9.76 -10.61 -12.74
C ARG A 145 9.16 -10.43 -14.13
N GLU A 146 8.88 -11.51 -14.86
CA GLU A 146 8.24 -11.42 -16.18
C GLU A 146 6.85 -10.75 -16.07
N ARG A 147 6.08 -11.09 -15.03
CA ARG A 147 4.76 -10.48 -14.79
C ARG A 147 4.90 -8.99 -14.47
N HIS A 148 5.87 -8.62 -13.63
CA HIS A 148 6.21 -7.24 -13.33
C HIS A 148 6.47 -6.44 -14.61
N GLU A 149 7.39 -6.92 -15.44
CA GLU A 149 7.82 -6.26 -16.68
C GLU A 149 6.66 -6.07 -17.66
N ILE A 150 5.75 -7.05 -17.75
CA ILE A 150 4.56 -6.94 -18.60
C ILE A 150 3.61 -5.86 -18.10
N VAL A 151 3.35 -5.82 -16.78
CA VAL A 151 2.49 -4.82 -16.17
C VAL A 151 3.10 -3.44 -16.32
N GLU A 152 4.40 -3.27 -16.03
CA GLU A 152 5.11 -2.01 -16.19
C GLU A 152 5.05 -1.53 -17.65
N ALA A 153 5.39 -2.40 -18.60
CA ALA A 153 5.36 -2.07 -20.02
C ALA A 153 3.96 -1.65 -20.48
N PHE A 154 2.92 -2.32 -20.00
CA PHE A 154 1.54 -1.95 -20.27
C PHE A 154 1.19 -0.57 -19.70
N LEU A 155 1.49 -0.31 -18.42
CA LEU A 155 1.22 0.98 -17.78
C LEU A 155 1.93 2.12 -18.53
N ARG A 156 3.18 1.90 -18.96
CA ARG A 156 3.93 2.86 -19.77
C ARG A 156 3.28 3.09 -21.13
N SER A 157 2.79 2.03 -21.78
CA SER A 157 2.13 2.13 -23.10
C SER A 157 0.86 2.98 -23.07
N ILE A 158 0.17 3.06 -21.93
CA ILE A 158 -1.03 3.90 -21.74
C ILE A 158 -0.70 5.30 -21.18
N GLY A 159 0.59 5.67 -21.11
CA GLY A 159 1.04 7.01 -20.77
C GLY A 159 1.42 7.25 -19.30
N VAL A 160 1.49 6.21 -18.47
CA VAL A 160 2.02 6.34 -17.09
C VAL A 160 3.53 6.60 -17.16
N SER A 161 4.02 7.51 -16.30
CA SER A 161 5.45 7.81 -16.21
C SER A 161 6.26 6.56 -15.86
N ALA A 162 7.52 6.47 -16.31
CA ALA A 162 8.34 5.28 -16.04
C ALA A 162 8.51 5.01 -14.54
N GLU A 163 8.66 6.06 -13.73
CA GLU A 163 8.79 5.92 -12.27
C GLU A 163 7.50 5.40 -11.63
N THR A 164 6.36 6.00 -11.98
CA THR A 164 5.05 5.58 -11.47
C THR A 164 4.69 4.18 -11.94
N ALA A 165 4.94 3.85 -13.22
CA ALA A 165 4.62 2.55 -13.78
C ALA A 165 5.39 1.41 -13.08
N ARG A 166 6.67 1.64 -12.77
CA ARG A 166 7.50 0.69 -12.02
C ARG A 166 6.96 0.47 -10.60
N ILE A 167 6.62 1.56 -9.90
CA ILE A 167 6.07 1.49 -8.53
C ILE A 167 4.68 0.86 -8.51
N ASP A 168 3.84 1.14 -9.49
CA ASP A 168 2.48 0.63 -9.55
C ASP A 168 2.45 -0.83 -10.02
N ALA A 169 3.37 -1.23 -10.91
CA ALA A 169 3.52 -2.62 -11.33
C ALA A 169 3.81 -3.52 -10.13
N GLU A 170 4.69 -3.06 -9.23
CA GLU A 170 4.95 -3.64 -7.92
C GLU A 170 3.63 -3.79 -7.15
N GLY A 171 3.13 -5.03 -7.06
CA GLY A 171 1.88 -5.36 -6.37
C GLY A 171 0.64 -5.46 -7.26
N ILE A 172 0.54 -4.76 -8.40
CA ILE A 172 -0.51 -5.05 -9.38
C ILE A 172 -0.32 -6.45 -9.94
N GLU A 173 0.92 -6.81 -10.27
CA GLU A 173 1.27 -8.12 -10.85
C GLU A 173 0.69 -9.31 -10.07
N HIS A 174 0.64 -9.25 -8.73
CA HIS A 174 0.13 -10.32 -7.87
C HIS A 174 -1.39 -10.53 -7.97
N HIS A 175 -2.10 -9.53 -8.49
CA HIS A 175 -3.57 -9.51 -8.57
C HIS A 175 -4.08 -9.66 -10.01
N VAL A 176 -3.19 -9.67 -11.00
CA VAL A 176 -3.54 -9.80 -12.41
C VAL A 176 -3.74 -11.27 -12.79
N SER A 177 -4.90 -11.63 -13.33
CA SER A 177 -5.12 -13.00 -13.84
C SER A 177 -4.25 -13.28 -15.07
N ALA A 178 -3.95 -14.55 -15.35
CA ALA A 178 -3.17 -14.93 -16.54
C ALA A 178 -3.79 -14.41 -17.86
N GLU A 179 -5.12 -14.42 -17.97
CA GLU A 179 -5.85 -13.85 -19.11
C GLU A 179 -5.61 -12.35 -19.25
N THR A 180 -5.71 -11.60 -18.15
CA THR A 180 -5.49 -10.15 -18.15
C THR A 180 -4.03 -9.82 -18.48
N LEU A 181 -3.08 -10.58 -17.95
CA LEU A 181 -1.66 -10.42 -18.24
C LEU A 181 -1.35 -10.60 -19.73
N GLU A 182 -1.97 -11.57 -20.39
CA GLU A 182 -1.81 -11.77 -21.83
C GLU A 182 -2.35 -10.59 -22.65
N VAL A 183 -3.47 -10.00 -22.21
CA VAL A 183 -3.99 -8.77 -22.83
C VAL A 183 -3.02 -7.61 -22.64
N PHE A 184 -2.45 -7.45 -21.44
CA PHE A 184 -1.42 -6.43 -21.16
C PHE A 184 -0.20 -6.61 -22.06
N ARG A 185 0.34 -7.83 -22.16
CA ARG A 185 1.46 -8.19 -23.03
C ARG A 185 1.20 -7.77 -24.49
N ARG A 186 0.02 -8.12 -25.02
CA ARG A 186 -0.37 -7.77 -26.40
C ARG A 186 -0.53 -6.26 -26.61
N LEU A 187 -1.07 -5.54 -25.63
CA LEU A 187 -1.28 -4.09 -25.73
C LEU A 187 0.04 -3.32 -25.58
N ALA A 188 0.92 -3.73 -24.68
CA ALA A 188 2.25 -3.15 -24.49
C ALA A 188 3.12 -3.25 -25.76
N ALA A 189 2.97 -4.34 -26.53
CA ALA A 189 3.67 -4.53 -27.81
C ALA A 189 3.20 -3.58 -28.93
N ARG A 190 2.04 -2.93 -28.77
CA ARG A 190 1.55 -1.94 -29.74
C ARG A 190 2.23 -0.61 -29.41
N ARG A 191 3.18 -0.20 -30.26
CA ARG A 191 3.79 1.14 -30.15
C ARG A 191 2.68 2.20 -30.15
N PRO A 192 2.67 3.16 -29.21
CA PRO A 192 1.78 4.30 -29.30
C PRO A 192 2.12 5.07 -30.59
N SER A 193 1.11 5.28 -31.42
CA SER A 193 1.15 6.08 -32.65
C SER A 193 1.17 7.57 -32.35
#